data_AF-A0A2E3MF40-F1
#
_entry.id   AF-A0A2E3MF40-F1
#
_cell.length_a   1.000
_cell.length_b   1.000
_cell.length_c   1.000
_cell.angle_alpha   90.00
_cell.angle_beta   90.00
_cell.angle_gamma   90.00
#
_symmetry.space_group_name_H-M   'P 1'
#
loop_
_entity.id
_entity.type
_entity.pdbx_description
1 polymer ?
#
loop_
_entity_poly.entity_id
_entity_poly.type
_entity_poly.pdbx_seq_one_letter_code
_entity_poly.pdbx_strand_id
1 'polypeptide(L)'
;GTQSAGALEQTLLQLAEVVSNTNSKLILADELEAITEPGAGARIIAGMLEAAESHSGTCMLLVTHLAPAIIEAAGKELRTDGIEARGLDENLELIVDRTPRRNHLARSTPELIVRRLVERSQGDAKNVFTSILGRF
;
A
#
# COMPACT_ATOMS: atom_id res chain seq x y z
N GLY A 1 -16.14 -0.44 7.92
CA GLY A 1 -17.52 -0.85 7.57
C GLY A 1 -17.47 -2.24 7.01
N THR A 2 -18.39 -3.12 7.39
CA THR A 2 -18.43 -4.53 6.98
C THR A 2 -18.55 -4.65 5.46
N GLN A 3 -17.46 -4.95 4.76
CA GLN A 3 -17.51 -5.24 3.33
C GLN A 3 -18.12 -6.63 3.16
N SER A 4 -19.34 -6.69 2.63
CA SER A 4 -19.94 -7.95 2.21
C SER A 4 -19.21 -8.46 0.97
N ALA A 5 -19.23 -9.78 0.73
CA ALA A 5 -18.65 -10.36 -0.49
C ALA A 5 -19.14 -9.68 -1.79
N GLY A 6 -20.34 -9.08 -1.77
CA GLY A 6 -20.88 -8.31 -2.90
C GLY A 6 -20.13 -6.99 -3.17
N ALA A 7 -19.56 -6.33 -2.16
CA ALA A 7 -18.76 -5.11 -2.38
C ALA A 7 -17.49 -5.44 -3.17
N LEU A 8 -16.83 -6.54 -2.82
CA LEU A 8 -15.68 -7.05 -3.57
C LEU A 8 -16.04 -7.35 -5.01
N GLU A 9 -17.07 -8.17 -5.21
CA GLU A 9 -17.53 -8.55 -6.54
C GLU A 9 -17.82 -7.33 -7.43
N GLN A 10 -18.53 -6.33 -6.90
CA GLN A 10 -18.85 -5.12 -7.65
C GLN A 10 -17.60 -4.32 -8.02
N THR A 11 -16.63 -4.16 -7.12
CA THR A 11 -15.37 -3.48 -7.45
C THR A 11 -14.59 -4.25 -8.51
N LEU A 12 -14.55 -5.58 -8.44
CA LEU A 12 -13.87 -6.40 -9.45
C LEU A 12 -14.53 -6.31 -10.83
N LEU A 13 -15.86 -6.30 -10.88
CA LEU A 13 -16.62 -6.11 -12.12
C LEU A 13 -16.31 -4.74 -12.75
N GLN A 14 -16.32 -3.67 -11.95
CA GLN A 14 -16.00 -2.31 -12.43
C GLN A 14 -14.56 -2.21 -12.94
N LEU A 15 -13.58 -2.76 -12.20
CA LEU A 15 -12.19 -2.77 -12.62
C LEU A 15 -11.99 -3.60 -13.89
N ALA A 16 -12.64 -4.75 -14.01
CA ALA A 16 -12.57 -5.59 -15.21
C ALA A 16 -13.13 -4.87 -16.44
N GLU A 17 -14.25 -4.16 -16.32
CA GLU A 17 -14.83 -3.36 -17.41
C GLU A 17 -13.86 -2.26 -17.86
N VAL A 18 -13.26 -1.54 -16.90
CA VAL A 18 -12.28 -0.49 -17.21
C VAL A 18 -11.05 -1.08 -17.89
N VAL A 19 -10.44 -2.11 -17.30
CA VAL A 19 -9.17 -2.70 -17.77
C VAL A 19 -9.32 -3.35 -19.15
N SER A 20 -10.46 -4.01 -19.41
CA SER A 20 -10.74 -4.70 -20.69
C SER A 20 -11.07 -3.76 -21.86
N ASN A 21 -11.37 -2.48 -21.60
CA ASN A 21 -11.61 -1.50 -22.65
C ASN A 21 -10.33 -1.23 -23.46
N THR A 22 -10.35 -1.36 -24.79
CA THR A 22 -9.13 -1.22 -25.62
C THR A 22 -8.73 0.23 -25.92
N ASN A 23 -9.55 1.22 -25.56
CA ASN A 23 -9.23 2.63 -25.74
C ASN A 23 -8.03 3.04 -24.87
N SER A 24 -7.27 4.03 -25.35
CA SER A 24 -6.22 4.65 -24.55
C SER A 24 -6.80 5.28 -23.29
N LYS A 25 -6.21 4.97 -22.13
CA LYS A 25 -6.78 5.33 -20.82
C LYS A 25 -5.69 5.40 -19.73
N LEU A 26 -5.95 6.25 -18.74
CA LEU A 26 -5.18 6.34 -17.50
C LEU A 26 -6.07 5.83 -16.37
N ILE A 27 -5.67 4.74 -15.72
CA ILE A 27 -6.35 4.15 -14.57
C ILE A 27 -5.62 4.60 -13.31
N LEU A 28 -6.32 5.28 -12.42
CA LEU A 28 -5.81 5.67 -11.09
C LEU A 28 -6.63 4.93 -10.03
N ALA A 29 -5.97 4.17 -9.19
CA ALA A 29 -6.60 3.40 -8.12
C ALA A 29 -5.89 3.66 -6.79
N ASP A 30 -6.67 3.76 -5.72
CA ASP A 30 -6.21 4.02 -4.36
C ASP A 30 -6.86 3.03 -3.40
N GLU A 31 -6.09 2.52 -2.43
CA GLU A 31 -6.52 1.65 -1.33
C GLU A 31 -7.42 0.44 -1.72
N LEU A 32 -7.18 -0.20 -2.88
CA LEU A 32 -7.94 -1.39 -3.33
C LEU A 32 -7.80 -2.63 -2.42
N GLU A 33 -6.87 -2.58 -1.48
CA GLU A 33 -6.60 -3.62 -0.48
C GLU A 33 -7.66 -3.74 0.62
N ALA A 34 -8.52 -2.74 0.81
CA ALA A 34 -9.56 -2.76 1.86
C ALA A 34 -10.67 -3.80 1.63
N ILE A 35 -10.65 -4.48 0.48
CA ILE A 35 -11.80 -5.20 -0.08
C ILE A 35 -11.74 -6.72 0.22
N THR A 36 -10.55 -7.27 0.49
CA THR A 36 -10.34 -8.70 0.74
C THR A 36 -9.06 -8.95 1.55
N GLU A 37 -8.70 -10.22 1.82
CA GLU A 37 -7.45 -10.53 2.53
C GLU A 37 -6.22 -10.10 1.70
N PRO A 38 -5.15 -9.57 2.33
CA PRO A 38 -3.98 -9.02 1.63
C PRO A 38 -3.41 -9.90 0.51
N GLY A 39 -3.24 -11.21 0.76
CA GLY A 39 -2.68 -12.14 -0.22
C GLY A 39 -3.65 -12.50 -1.36
N ALA A 40 -4.96 -12.49 -1.12
CA ALA A 40 -5.95 -12.64 -2.18
C ALA A 40 -6.02 -11.37 -3.04
N GLY A 41 -6.07 -10.20 -2.38
CA GLY A 41 -6.09 -8.89 -3.03
C GLY A 41 -4.86 -8.67 -3.91
N ALA A 42 -3.67 -9.01 -3.41
CA ALA A 42 -2.43 -8.89 -4.18
C ALA A 42 -2.45 -9.69 -5.49
N ARG A 43 -2.96 -10.93 -5.46
CA ARG A 43 -3.07 -11.78 -6.66
C ARG A 43 -4.07 -11.23 -7.68
N ILE A 44 -5.20 -10.73 -7.20
CA ILE A 44 -6.22 -10.12 -8.07
C ILE A 44 -5.66 -8.88 -8.75
N ILE A 45 -5.01 -7.99 -7.97
CA ILE A 45 -4.41 -6.76 -8.49
C ILE A 45 -3.28 -7.07 -9.47
N ALA A 46 -2.44 -8.08 -9.20
CA ALA A 46 -1.40 -8.53 -10.13
C ALA A 46 -2.00 -8.91 -11.50
N GLY A 47 -3.09 -9.71 -11.51
CA GLY A 47 -3.79 -10.06 -12.74
C GLY A 47 -4.41 -8.85 -13.47
N MET A 48 -4.91 -7.85 -12.73
CA MET A 48 -5.41 -6.61 -13.33
C MET A 48 -4.29 -5.77 -13.97
N LEU A 49 -3.13 -5.69 -13.34
CA LEU A 49 -1.95 -5.00 -13.89
C LEU A 49 -1.47 -5.68 -15.18
N GLU A 50 -1.46 -7.01 -15.22
CA GLU A 50 -1.14 -7.78 -16.43
C GLU A 50 -2.14 -7.52 -17.56
N ALA A 51 -3.44 -7.55 -17.24
CA ALA A 51 -4.48 -7.25 -18.23
C ALA A 51 -4.39 -5.79 -18.74
N ALA A 52 -4.05 -4.83 -17.87
CA ALA A 52 -3.84 -3.44 -18.27
C ALA A 52 -2.60 -3.29 -19.17
N GLU A 53 -1.49 -3.95 -18.85
CA GLU A 53 -0.24 -3.93 -19.64
C GLU A 53 -0.42 -4.50 -21.06
N SER A 54 -1.34 -5.44 -21.25
CA SER A 54 -1.64 -6.00 -22.58
C SER A 54 -2.16 -4.97 -23.61
N HIS A 55 -2.51 -3.76 -23.15
CA HIS A 55 -3.02 -2.67 -23.97
C HIS A 55 -2.03 -1.49 -24.01
N SER A 56 -1.36 -1.27 -25.15
CA SER A 56 -0.29 -0.25 -25.29
C SER A 56 -0.73 1.20 -24.99
N GLY A 57 -2.03 1.50 -25.06
CA GLY A 57 -2.59 2.82 -24.73
C GLY A 57 -2.97 2.98 -23.24
N THR A 58 -2.72 1.97 -22.41
CA THR A 58 -3.15 1.95 -21.01
C THR A 58 -1.98 2.22 -20.07
N CYS A 59 -2.17 3.16 -19.16
CA CYS A 59 -1.30 3.34 -18.00
C CYS A 59 -2.15 3.11 -16.74
N MET A 60 -1.68 2.26 -15.83
CA MET A 60 -2.30 2.04 -14.53
C MET A 60 -1.35 2.48 -13.42
N LEU A 61 -1.84 3.34 -12.54
CA LEU A 61 -1.16 3.77 -11.32
C LEU A 61 -2.01 3.34 -10.13
N LEU A 62 -1.37 2.61 -9.22
CA LEU A 62 -1.98 2.10 -8.01
C LEU A 62 -1.22 2.64 -6.80
N VAL A 63 -1.97 3.20 -5.85
CA VAL A 63 -1.49 3.54 -4.51
C VAL A 63 -1.92 2.42 -3.56
N THR A 64 -0.96 1.77 -2.90
CA THR A 64 -1.21 0.54 -2.12
C THR A 64 -0.08 0.27 -1.12
N HIS A 65 -0.42 -0.33 0.02
CA HIS A 65 0.57 -0.93 0.92
C HIS A 65 0.90 -2.39 0.59
N LEU A 66 0.21 -3.00 -0.38
CA LEU A 66 0.43 -4.37 -0.84
C LEU A 66 1.51 -4.51 -1.91
N ALA A 67 2.26 -3.45 -2.25
CA ALA A 67 3.27 -3.49 -3.30
C ALA A 67 4.22 -4.70 -3.24
N PRO A 68 4.78 -5.11 -2.06
CA PRO A 68 5.62 -6.30 -2.00
C PRO A 68 4.90 -7.58 -2.42
N ALA A 69 3.67 -7.78 -1.94
CA ALA A 69 2.87 -8.98 -2.24
C ALA A 69 2.38 -9.01 -3.70
N ILE A 70 2.09 -7.85 -4.30
CA ILE A 70 1.70 -7.75 -5.71
C ILE A 70 2.88 -8.11 -6.61
N ILE A 71 4.08 -7.60 -6.30
CA ILE A 71 5.31 -7.93 -7.06
C ILE A 71 5.59 -9.43 -7.00
N GLU A 72 5.49 -10.02 -5.81
CA GLU A 72 5.63 -11.47 -5.64
C GLU A 72 4.59 -12.24 -6.45
N ALA A 73 3.31 -11.84 -6.38
CA ALA A 73 2.22 -12.50 -7.10
C ALA A 73 2.32 -12.36 -8.63
N ALA A 74 2.82 -11.23 -9.13
CA ALA A 74 2.99 -10.97 -10.56
C ALA A 74 4.19 -11.74 -11.17
N GLY A 75 5.14 -12.19 -10.34
CA GLY A 75 6.31 -12.93 -10.80
C GLY A 75 7.24 -12.15 -11.76
N LYS A 76 7.13 -10.82 -11.78
CA LYS A 76 7.92 -9.92 -12.64
C LYS A 76 8.23 -8.61 -11.93
N GLU A 77 9.20 -7.87 -12.46
CA GLU A 77 9.49 -6.52 -11.96
C GLU A 77 8.35 -5.56 -12.30
N LEU A 78 7.87 -4.86 -11.27
CA LEU A 78 6.92 -3.75 -11.40
C LEU A 78 7.59 -2.49 -10.86
N ARG A 79 7.43 -1.36 -11.56
CA ARG A 79 7.91 -0.08 -11.05
C ARG A 79 7.19 0.26 -9.75
N THR A 80 7.96 0.58 -8.73
CA THR A 80 7.48 1.07 -7.44
C THR A 80 8.07 2.43 -7.16
N ASP A 81 7.23 3.37 -6.74
CA ASP A 81 7.66 4.71 -6.36
C ASP A 81 7.23 4.94 -4.90
N GLY A 82 8.21 5.02 -4.00
CA GLY A 82 7.98 4.95 -2.57
C GLY A 82 8.00 6.30 -1.85
N ILE A 83 7.11 6.45 -0.87
CA ILE A 83 7.07 7.55 0.11
C ILE A 83 7.41 6.95 1.48
N GLU A 84 8.33 7.58 2.22
CA GLU A 84 8.78 7.08 3.53
C GLU A 84 8.93 8.21 4.56
N ALA A 85 8.75 7.87 5.83
CA ALA A 85 9.11 8.76 6.91
C ALA A 85 10.64 8.77 7.12
N ARG A 86 11.20 9.94 7.41
CA ARG A 86 12.62 10.14 7.66
C ARG A 86 12.98 10.10 9.15
N GLY A 87 11.99 10.25 10.02
CA GLY A 87 12.19 10.28 11.47
C GLY A 87 11.12 11.06 12.20
N LEU A 88 11.45 11.46 13.42
CA LEU A 88 10.66 12.35 14.25
C LEU A 88 11.39 13.70 14.37
N ASP A 89 10.64 14.80 14.41
CA ASP A 89 11.18 16.10 14.74
C ASP A 89 11.34 16.29 16.27
N GLU A 90 11.77 17.49 16.67
CA GLU A 90 11.96 17.88 18.07
C GLU A 90 10.67 17.84 18.92
N ASN A 91 9.50 17.96 18.28
CA ASN A 91 8.18 17.86 18.92
C ASN A 91 7.63 16.44 18.90
N LEU A 92 8.45 15.47 18.43
CA LEU A 92 8.09 14.09 18.19
C LEU A 92 7.01 13.93 17.11
N GLU A 93 6.91 14.83 16.15
CA GLU A 93 6.02 14.68 15.00
C GLU A 93 6.73 14.01 13.82
N LEU A 94 5.97 13.24 13.04
CA LEU A 94 6.51 12.42 11.96
C LEU A 94 6.95 13.28 10.78
N ILE A 95 8.22 13.19 10.41
CA ILE A 95 8.76 13.84 9.22
C ILE A 95 8.59 12.89 8.03
N VAL A 96 7.71 13.23 7.10
CA VAL A 96 7.46 12.43 5.90
C VAL A 96 7.89 13.21 4.65
N ASP A 97 8.78 12.63 3.85
CA ASP A 97 9.05 13.15 2.52
C ASP A 97 8.02 12.58 1.54
N ARG A 98 7.05 13.43 1.19
CA ARG A 98 5.93 13.06 0.31
C ARG A 98 6.30 13.04 -1.18
N THR A 99 7.56 13.28 -1.53
CA THR A 99 8.04 13.13 -2.90
C THR A 99 8.34 11.66 -3.16
N PRO A 100 7.61 10.97 -4.06
CA PRO A 100 7.89 9.58 -4.34
C PRO A 100 9.29 9.41 -4.93
N ARG A 101 10.07 8.51 -4.33
CA ARG A 101 11.37 8.10 -4.87
C ARG A 101 11.12 7.03 -5.92
N ARG A 102 11.54 7.28 -7.16
CA ARG A 102 11.35 6.33 -8.26
C ARG A 102 12.13 5.04 -8.04
N ASN A 103 11.54 3.92 -8.47
CA ASN A 103 12.11 2.57 -8.37
C ASN A 103 12.54 2.21 -6.94
N HIS A 104 11.78 2.69 -5.96
CA HIS A 104 12.03 2.48 -4.54
C HIS A 104 10.78 1.89 -3.90
N LEU A 105 10.90 0.66 -3.39
CA LEU A 105 9.84 0.04 -2.61
C LEU A 105 9.85 0.65 -1.21
N ALA A 106 8.85 1.48 -0.92
CA ALA A 106 8.70 2.08 0.39
C ALA A 106 8.47 1.03 1.48
N ARG A 107 9.04 1.28 2.66
CA ARG A 107 8.75 0.53 3.88
C ARG A 107 8.00 1.40 4.87
N SER A 108 6.96 0.84 5.47
CA SER A 108 6.34 1.45 6.64
C SER A 108 7.36 1.54 7.76
N THR A 109 7.32 2.64 8.52
CA THR A 109 8.21 2.92 9.66
C THR A 109 7.41 3.04 10.97
N PRO A 110 6.61 2.02 11.34
CA PRO A 110 5.77 2.05 12.53
C PRO A 110 6.58 2.22 13.82
N GLU A 111 7.85 1.82 13.84
CA GLU A 111 8.77 1.99 14.95
C GLU A 111 8.93 3.46 15.36
N LEU A 112 8.80 4.41 14.42
CA LEU A 112 8.83 5.84 14.74
C LEU A 112 7.61 6.26 15.56
N ILE A 113 6.44 5.71 15.25
CA ILE A 113 5.22 5.95 16.02
C ILE A 113 5.34 5.32 17.40
N VAL A 114 5.86 4.09 17.50
CA VAL A 114 6.06 3.43 18.79
C VAL A 114 7.08 4.20 19.64
N ARG A 115 8.17 4.68 19.04
CA ARG A 115 9.17 5.53 19.72
C ARG A 115 8.54 6.81 20.26
N ARG A 116 7.72 7.51 19.47
CA ARG A 116 6.95 8.67 19.93
C ARG A 116 6.07 8.34 21.15
N LEU A 117 5.43 7.18 21.14
CA LEU A 117 4.59 6.73 22.26
C LEU A 117 5.42 6.43 23.51
N VAL A 118 6.62 5.85 23.39
CA VAL A 118 7.55 5.64 24.51
C VAL A 118 7.91 6.97 25.18
N GLU A 119 8.25 7.99 24.39
CA GLU A 119 8.65 9.30 24.90
C GLU A 119 7.47 10.06 25.56
N ARG A 120 6.26 9.89 25.04
CA ARG A 120 5.04 10.56 25.57
C ARG A 120 4.36 9.81 26.72
N SER A 121 4.77 8.59 27.04
CA SER A 121 4.13 7.75 28.05
C SER A 121 4.93 7.65 29.35
N GLN A 122 4.27 7.24 30.43
CA GLN A 122 4.88 6.96 31.73
C GLN A 122 4.31 5.66 32.32
N GLY A 123 4.95 5.14 33.37
CA GLY A 123 4.51 3.94 34.08
C GLY A 123 4.41 2.71 33.19
N ASP A 124 3.40 1.88 33.45
CA ASP A 124 3.22 0.59 32.79
C ASP A 124 3.03 0.70 31.26
N ALA A 125 2.36 1.75 30.79
CA ALA A 125 2.19 1.99 29.35
C ALA A 125 3.55 2.20 28.65
N LYS A 126 4.48 2.93 29.28
CA LYS A 126 5.83 3.12 28.75
C LYS A 126 6.58 1.78 28.63
N ASN A 127 6.43 0.90 29.62
CA ASN A 127 7.04 -0.43 29.60
C ASN A 127 6.49 -1.28 28.44
N VAL A 128 5.18 -1.24 28.19
CA VAL A 128 4.55 -1.92 27.06
C VAL A 128 5.08 -1.39 25.73
N PHE A 129 5.09 -0.07 25.51
CA PHE A 129 5.60 0.50 24.26
C PHE A 129 7.09 0.25 24.06
N THR A 130 7.88 0.24 25.13
CA THR A 130 9.32 -0.08 25.07
C THR A 130 9.53 -1.53 24.63
N SER A 131 8.72 -2.46 25.16
CA SER A 131 8.74 -3.87 24.76
C SER A 131 8.33 -4.06 23.29
N ILE A 132 7.30 -3.35 22.83
CA ILE A 132 6.88 -3.37 21.42
C ILE A 132 7.99 -2.80 20.52
N LEU A 133 8.63 -1.70 20.92
CA LEU A 133 9.71 -1.07 20.15
C LEU A 133 10.87 -2.04 19.93
N GLY A 134 11.19 -2.88 20.91
CA GLY A 134 12.24 -3.90 20.80
C GLY A 134 11.94 -5.07 19.85
N ARG A 135 10.80 -5.07 19.14
CA ARG A 135 10.44 -6.07 18.12
C ARG A 135 10.72 -5.64 16.69
N PHE A 136 11.09 -4.38 16.47
CA PHE A 136 11.52 -3.84 15.19
C PHE A 136 13.05 -3.89 15.10
#